data_AF-A0A554GRE8-F1
#
_entry.id   AF-A0A554GRE8-F1
#
_cell.length_a   1.000
_cell.length_b   1.000
_cell.length_c   1.000
_cell.angle_alpha   90.00
_cell.angle_beta   90.00
_cell.angle_gamma   90.00
#
_symmetry.space_group_name_H-M   'P 1'
#
loop_
_entity.id
_entity.type
_entity.pdbx_description
1 polymer ?
#
loop_
_entity_poly.entity_id
_entity_poly.type
_entity_poly.pdbx_seq_one_letter_code
_entity_poly.pdbx_strand_id
1 'polypeptide(L)'
;MHRRLQPALQSEGAGCAGPVVGGGDAGSASRGFPRHRRHAVLRASADAGLGGREAAGLDPQLHRDLRPSRRPGPRVLAMNRVPSLLRRFWLEPAAPDALAFLRLAVATIALTQLVILWPHLPALYGNFGLVQWVITDMSAGDWAPSLGRLGILLAPLGVSAMTTLYGVFVLYAVGLVGLLVGYRTRFFAVLTWVTHGITSANATLSLYGVDTILHVLFFYLAFMPSAGRWSLDARAGRVLTGLSSRARVAQRTLQLHLCFIYLDTGLAKAQGPQWWNGEALWRALMQPQFRVFDFSWLASYPVVAQLACWGTLVIEVGYAGMIWVPRLRRHWLLATLALHAGIAVCLRLWLFSLMMMAFNLAAFAWEWRTEAAPAKDAPPESHPEAPLLTTEAA
;
A
#
# COMPACT_ATOMS: atom_id res chain seq x y z
N MET A 1 15.56 -24.70 -56.26
CA MET A 1 15.27 -24.14 -57.60
C MET A 1 14.85 -22.69 -57.47
N HIS A 2 14.91 -21.93 -58.56
CA HIS A 2 14.77 -20.46 -58.70
C HIS A 2 13.57 -19.84 -57.93
N ARG A 3 13.60 -18.64 -57.31
CA ARG A 3 14.16 -17.29 -57.63
C ARG A 3 13.25 -16.43 -58.54
N ARG A 4 13.18 -15.13 -58.20
CA ARG A 4 12.47 -13.96 -58.84
C ARG A 4 10.99 -13.80 -58.40
N LEU A 5 10.39 -12.59 -58.29
CA LEU A 5 10.89 -11.19 -58.37
C LEU A 5 9.92 -10.20 -57.64
N GLN A 6 10.45 -9.03 -57.22
CA GLN A 6 9.76 -7.72 -57.03
C GLN A 6 10.28 -6.77 -58.15
N PRO A 7 9.57 -5.72 -58.62
CA PRO A 7 9.68 -4.35 -58.03
C PRO A 7 8.38 -3.49 -58.17
N ALA A 8 7.98 -2.61 -57.23
CA ALA A 8 8.47 -1.25 -56.86
C ALA A 8 7.80 -0.06 -57.59
N LEU A 9 7.58 1.05 -56.84
CA LEU A 9 7.46 2.50 -57.16
C LEU A 9 6.66 3.14 -55.99
N GLN A 10 7.21 4.07 -55.17
CA GLN A 10 7.36 5.54 -55.37
C GLN A 10 6.00 6.29 -55.49
N SER A 11 5.77 7.45 -54.89
CA SER A 11 6.55 8.32 -53.98
C SER A 11 5.62 9.32 -53.25
N GLU A 12 6.13 10.02 -52.21
CA GLU A 12 5.65 11.34 -51.70
C GLU A 12 4.17 11.44 -51.23
N GLY A 13 3.69 12.49 -50.56
CA GLY A 13 4.28 13.72 -50.02
C GLY A 13 3.21 14.43 -49.15
N ALA A 14 3.60 15.36 -48.28
CA ALA A 14 2.69 15.97 -47.30
C ALA A 14 1.83 17.11 -47.88
N GLY A 15 0.67 17.37 -47.24
CA GLY A 15 0.10 18.73 -47.20
C GLY A 15 -1.42 18.87 -47.37
N CYS A 16 -2.10 19.29 -46.29
CA CYS A 16 -3.23 20.23 -46.28
C CYS A 16 -3.26 20.84 -44.85
N ALA A 17 -2.72 22.04 -44.65
CA ALA A 17 -3.36 23.34 -44.88
C ALA A 17 -4.36 23.69 -43.75
N GLY A 18 -3.97 24.64 -42.88
CA GLY A 18 -4.89 25.33 -41.98
C GLY A 18 -5.41 26.63 -42.61
N PRO A 19 -6.09 27.50 -41.83
CA PRO A 19 -6.28 28.90 -42.20
C PRO A 19 -5.42 29.86 -41.35
N VAL A 20 -5.40 31.12 -41.79
CA VAL A 20 -4.34 32.11 -41.52
C VAL A 20 -4.95 33.50 -41.27
N VAL A 21 -4.45 34.20 -40.24
CA VAL A 21 -4.37 35.68 -40.04
C VAL A 21 -5.65 36.53 -39.88
N GLY A 22 -5.54 37.49 -38.95
CA GLY A 22 -6.32 38.74 -38.84
C GLY A 22 -6.74 39.06 -37.39
N GLY A 23 -6.43 40.19 -36.74
CA GLY A 23 -5.62 41.36 -37.11
C GLY A 23 -6.33 42.69 -36.76
N GLY A 24 -5.86 43.41 -35.72
CA GLY A 24 -6.43 44.70 -35.22
C GLY A 24 -7.55 44.50 -34.18
N ASP A 25 -7.64 45.20 -33.05
CA ASP A 25 -7.26 46.60 -32.79
C ASP A 25 -6.99 46.93 -31.29
N ALA A 26 -6.68 48.20 -30.99
CA ALA A 26 -6.12 48.68 -29.73
C ALA A 26 -7.12 48.84 -28.55
N GLY A 27 -6.59 48.82 -27.31
CA GLY A 27 -7.34 49.21 -26.09
C GLY A 27 -6.50 49.12 -24.82
N SER A 28 -6.07 50.25 -24.27
CA SER A 28 -5.20 50.32 -23.09
C SER A 28 -5.96 50.22 -21.76
N ALA A 29 -5.39 49.56 -20.76
CA ALA A 29 -5.42 49.98 -19.35
C ALA A 29 -4.42 49.16 -18.51
N SER A 30 -3.94 49.76 -17.41
CA SER A 30 -2.83 49.23 -16.59
C SER A 30 -3.25 48.88 -15.16
N ARG A 31 -2.36 48.15 -14.45
CA ARG A 31 -2.38 47.84 -13.00
C ARG A 31 -3.38 46.72 -12.61
N GLY A 32 -3.10 45.84 -11.66
CA GLY A 32 -1.97 45.74 -10.74
C GLY A 32 -2.47 45.29 -9.35
N PHE A 33 -1.94 44.19 -8.81
CA PHE A 33 -2.33 43.61 -7.51
C PHE A 33 -2.29 44.59 -6.34
N PRO A 34 -3.05 44.30 -5.27
CA PRO A 34 -2.42 44.30 -3.94
C PRO A 34 -2.72 43.06 -3.07
N ARG A 35 -1.87 42.89 -2.05
CA ARG A 35 -1.79 41.74 -1.13
C ARG A 35 -2.59 41.94 0.17
N HIS A 36 -2.75 40.84 0.90
CA HIS A 36 -3.07 40.70 2.33
C HIS A 36 -3.00 41.96 3.23
N ARG A 37 -4.01 42.13 4.09
CA ARG A 37 -3.86 42.80 5.40
C ARG A 37 -4.05 41.81 6.56
N ARG A 38 -3.18 41.92 7.55
CA ARG A 38 -3.35 41.33 8.90
C ARG A 38 -4.24 42.27 9.71
N HIS A 39 -5.06 41.73 10.60
CA HIS A 39 -5.65 42.51 11.70
C HIS A 39 -4.85 42.30 12.98
N ALA A 40 -4.57 43.39 13.69
CA ALA A 40 -3.94 43.40 15.00
C ALA A 40 -4.65 44.44 15.88
N VAL A 41 -4.93 44.03 17.12
CA VAL A 41 -5.08 44.85 18.33
C VAL A 41 -6.04 46.04 18.29
N LEU A 42 -7.08 45.95 19.13
CA LEU A 42 -7.46 47.05 20.02
C LEU A 42 -7.61 46.50 21.45
N ARG A 43 -6.86 47.07 22.40
CA ARG A 43 -7.13 47.01 23.84
C ARG A 43 -7.80 48.32 24.23
N ALA A 44 -8.80 48.26 25.09
CA ALA A 44 -9.19 49.37 25.95
C ALA A 44 -9.54 48.79 27.32
N SER A 45 -8.88 49.28 28.37
CA SER A 45 -9.14 48.90 29.77
C SER A 45 -10.17 49.84 30.39
N ALA A 46 -10.94 49.35 31.36
CA ALA A 46 -11.30 50.11 32.56
C ALA A 46 -11.90 49.17 33.62
N ASP A 47 -11.29 49.12 34.80
CA ASP A 47 -11.91 48.54 35.98
C ASP A 47 -12.97 49.50 36.54
N ALA A 48 -14.16 49.00 36.81
CA ALA A 48 -15.14 49.63 37.70
C ALA A 48 -16.11 48.57 38.22
N GLY A 49 -15.86 48.04 39.42
CA GLY A 49 -16.85 47.26 40.14
C GLY A 49 -17.78 48.17 40.95
N LEU A 50 -19.04 47.75 41.15
CA LEU A 50 -19.84 47.91 42.38
C LEU A 50 -21.32 47.54 42.13
N GLY A 51 -21.97 47.00 43.16
CA GLY A 51 -23.41 47.16 43.38
C GLY A 51 -24.33 46.16 42.65
N GLY A 52 -25.10 45.39 43.43
CA GLY A 52 -26.22 44.60 42.92
C GLY A 52 -27.58 45.31 43.01
N ARG A 53 -28.64 44.58 42.62
CA ARG A 53 -30.01 45.03 42.27
C ARG A 53 -30.06 45.61 40.85
N GLU A 54 -31.01 45.25 39.99
CA GLU A 54 -32.35 44.70 40.24
C GLU A 54 -32.74 43.58 39.24
N ALA A 55 -33.68 42.72 39.63
CA ALA A 55 -34.15 41.63 38.77
C ALA A 55 -35.14 42.14 37.72
N ALA A 56 -34.69 42.37 36.49
CA ALA A 56 -35.52 42.80 35.37
C ALA A 56 -35.54 41.74 34.24
N GLY A 57 -36.68 41.06 34.11
CA GLY A 57 -37.14 40.42 32.86
C GLY A 57 -36.18 39.50 32.11
N LEU A 58 -35.98 38.26 32.59
CA LEU A 58 -35.55 37.18 31.69
C LEU A 58 -36.66 36.88 30.68
N ASP A 59 -36.31 36.88 29.39
CA ASP A 59 -37.23 36.69 28.27
C ASP A 59 -38.00 35.34 28.38
N PRO A 60 -39.35 35.34 28.40
CA PRO A 60 -40.16 34.13 28.42
C PRO A 60 -39.89 33.15 27.27
N GLN A 61 -39.26 33.58 26.18
CA GLN A 61 -38.89 32.70 25.06
C GLN A 61 -37.74 31.75 25.43
N LEU A 62 -36.77 32.20 26.24
CA LEU A 62 -35.56 31.41 26.54
C LEU A 62 -35.86 30.10 27.30
N HIS A 63 -36.95 30.08 28.08
CA HIS A 63 -37.38 28.89 28.80
C HIS A 63 -38.08 27.84 27.93
N ARG A 64 -38.47 28.17 26.69
CA ARG A 64 -39.19 27.27 25.79
C ARG A 64 -38.29 26.32 25.02
N ASP A 65 -37.04 26.73 24.78
CA ASP A 65 -36.04 25.98 24.00
C ASP A 65 -35.18 25.02 24.85
N LEU A 66 -35.20 25.16 26.19
CA LEU A 66 -34.60 24.20 27.13
C LEU A 66 -35.47 22.96 27.37
N ARG A 67 -36.32 22.58 26.40
CA ARG A 67 -37.02 21.29 26.41
C ARG A 67 -36.03 20.19 26.01
N PRO A 68 -35.85 19.12 26.81
CA PRO A 68 -35.03 18.00 26.39
C PRO A 68 -35.60 17.42 25.10
N SER A 69 -34.80 17.44 24.03
CA SER A 69 -35.21 16.93 22.73
C SER A 69 -35.65 15.47 22.87
N ARG A 70 -36.82 15.13 22.31
CA ARG A 70 -37.38 13.78 22.38
C ARG A 70 -36.31 12.78 21.94
N ARG A 71 -36.01 11.78 22.79
CA ARG A 71 -35.08 10.69 22.45
C ARG A 71 -35.44 10.16 21.06
N PRO A 72 -34.52 10.19 20.08
CA PRO A 72 -34.85 9.84 18.71
C PRO A 72 -35.34 8.39 18.64
N GLY A 73 -36.44 8.17 17.92
CA GLY A 73 -37.07 6.85 17.84
C GLY A 73 -36.13 5.76 17.28
N PRO A 74 -36.40 4.47 17.56
CA PRO A 74 -35.47 3.38 17.27
C PRO A 74 -35.03 3.28 15.79
N ARG A 75 -35.87 3.72 14.84
CA ARG A 75 -35.49 3.82 13.40
C ARG A 75 -34.41 4.87 13.12
N VAL A 76 -34.41 6.01 13.82
CA VAL A 76 -33.38 7.06 13.68
C VAL A 76 -32.06 6.61 14.31
N LEU A 77 -32.13 5.89 15.43
CA LEU A 77 -30.97 5.20 16.02
C LEU A 77 -30.37 4.14 15.08
N ALA A 78 -31.18 3.46 14.27
CA ALA A 78 -30.69 2.51 13.26
C ALA A 78 -30.05 3.21 12.05
N MET A 79 -30.69 4.24 11.49
CA MET A 79 -30.16 5.01 10.35
C MET A 79 -28.79 5.66 10.64
N ASN A 80 -28.56 6.11 11.88
CA ASN A 80 -27.28 6.69 12.28
C ASN A 80 -26.18 5.66 12.62
N ARG A 81 -26.51 4.35 12.75
CA ARG A 81 -25.51 3.31 13.06
C ARG A 81 -24.58 3.02 11.89
N VAL A 82 -25.10 2.80 10.68
CA VAL A 82 -24.25 2.42 9.53
C VAL A 82 -23.20 3.49 9.19
N PRO A 83 -23.53 4.80 9.10
CA PRO A 83 -22.52 5.85 8.88
C PRO A 83 -21.50 5.94 10.02
N SER A 84 -21.91 5.71 11.27
CA SER A 84 -20.99 5.77 12.41
C SER A 84 -20.05 4.57 12.49
N LEU A 85 -20.51 3.36 12.12
CA LEU A 85 -19.68 2.16 12.01
C LEU A 85 -18.67 2.30 10.87
N LEU A 86 -19.09 2.75 9.69
CA LEU A 86 -18.19 3.00 8.56
C LEU A 86 -17.14 4.06 8.90
N ARG A 87 -17.54 5.16 9.56
CA ARG A 87 -16.59 6.18 10.06
C ARG A 87 -15.59 5.61 11.06
N ARG A 88 -16.02 4.74 12.00
CA ARG A 88 -15.09 4.08 12.94
C ARG A 88 -14.12 3.14 12.22
N PHE A 89 -14.62 2.29 11.33
CA PHE A 89 -13.80 1.35 10.56
C PHE A 89 -12.66 2.02 9.79
N TRP A 90 -12.97 3.13 9.10
CA TRP A 90 -12.02 3.85 8.26
C TRP A 90 -11.21 4.95 8.98
N LEU A 91 -11.82 5.71 9.89
CA LEU A 91 -11.28 6.99 10.38
C LEU A 91 -10.87 7.00 11.84
N GLU A 92 -11.15 5.95 12.63
CA GLU A 92 -10.60 5.84 13.98
C GLU A 92 -9.06 5.95 13.92
N PRO A 93 -8.39 6.68 14.83
CA PRO A 93 -6.93 6.80 14.75
C PRO A 93 -6.23 5.43 14.90
N ALA A 94 -5.14 5.22 14.16
CA ALA A 94 -4.28 4.05 14.30
C ALA A 94 -2.80 4.46 14.35
N ALA A 95 -1.97 3.62 14.95
CA ALA A 95 -0.53 3.84 15.03
C ALA A 95 0.14 3.50 13.68
N PRO A 96 1.14 4.28 13.21
CA PRO A 96 1.80 4.06 11.92
C PRO A 96 2.78 2.86 11.91
N ASP A 97 2.93 2.18 13.04
CA ASP A 97 3.93 1.15 13.35
C ASP A 97 3.88 -0.02 12.34
N ALA A 98 2.68 -0.50 12.02
CA ALA A 98 2.43 -1.52 11.00
C ALA A 98 2.93 -1.11 9.60
N LEU A 99 2.72 0.16 9.22
CA LEU A 99 3.16 0.71 7.92
C LEU A 99 4.67 0.93 7.89
N ALA A 100 5.28 1.26 9.04
CA ALA A 100 6.72 1.35 9.18
C ALA A 100 7.39 -0.04 9.10
N PHE A 101 6.81 -1.06 9.74
CA PHE A 101 7.26 -2.45 9.58
C PHE A 101 7.17 -2.91 8.13
N LEU A 102 6.04 -2.65 7.45
CA LEU A 102 5.87 -3.01 6.04
C LEU A 102 6.93 -2.35 5.15
N ARG A 103 7.20 -1.06 5.31
CA ARG A 103 8.27 -0.34 4.60
C ARG A 103 9.63 -1.02 4.76
N LEU A 104 9.99 -1.37 6.00
CA LEU A 104 11.27 -2.03 6.30
C LEU A 104 11.37 -3.43 5.69
N ALA A 105 10.31 -4.24 5.82
CA ALA A 105 10.28 -5.59 5.29
C ALA A 105 10.31 -5.60 3.75
N VAL A 106 9.50 -4.76 3.10
CA VAL A 106 9.46 -4.62 1.64
C VAL A 106 10.81 -4.18 1.09
N ALA A 107 11.42 -3.15 1.68
CA ALA A 107 12.73 -2.67 1.24
C ALA A 107 13.84 -3.71 1.45
N THR A 108 13.84 -4.41 2.60
CA THR A 108 14.83 -5.47 2.88
C THR A 108 14.71 -6.63 1.89
N ILE A 109 13.50 -7.16 1.66
CA ILE A 109 13.30 -8.32 0.77
C ILE A 109 13.66 -7.97 -0.68
N ALA A 110 13.29 -6.77 -1.14
CA ALA A 110 13.67 -6.29 -2.47
C ALA A 110 15.18 -6.02 -2.61
N LEU A 111 15.87 -5.57 -1.56
CA LEU A 111 17.35 -5.48 -1.55
C LEU A 111 17.99 -6.86 -1.62
N THR A 112 17.48 -7.84 -0.87
CA THR A 112 17.95 -9.24 -0.95
C THR A 112 17.76 -9.79 -2.36
N GLN A 113 16.60 -9.55 -2.99
CA GLN A 113 16.35 -9.94 -4.37
C GLN A 113 17.35 -9.27 -5.34
N LEU A 114 17.60 -7.96 -5.18
CA LEU A 114 18.55 -7.23 -6.01
C LEU A 114 19.98 -7.76 -5.87
N VAL A 115 20.43 -8.07 -4.64
CA VAL A 115 21.75 -8.67 -4.40
C VAL A 115 21.89 -10.03 -5.08
N ILE A 116 20.83 -10.87 -5.04
CA ILE A 116 20.80 -12.16 -5.73
C ILE A 116 20.84 -11.99 -7.26
N LEU A 117 20.14 -10.99 -7.80
CA LEU A 117 20.09 -10.73 -9.24
C LEU A 117 21.33 -9.99 -9.78
N TRP A 118 22.06 -9.26 -8.94
CA TRP A 118 23.18 -8.40 -9.34
C TRP A 118 24.21 -9.05 -10.30
N PRO A 119 24.79 -10.24 -10.01
CA PRO A 119 25.74 -10.88 -10.93
C PRO A 119 25.12 -11.36 -12.25
N HIS A 120 23.79 -11.45 -12.32
CA HIS A 120 23.04 -11.97 -13.47
C HIS A 120 22.37 -10.86 -14.31
N LEU A 121 22.46 -9.59 -13.92
CA LEU A 121 21.80 -8.48 -14.62
C LEU A 121 22.14 -8.40 -16.12
N PRO A 122 23.40 -8.56 -16.59
CA PRO A 122 23.69 -8.51 -18.02
C PRO A 122 23.01 -9.64 -18.81
N ALA A 123 22.89 -10.83 -18.22
CA ALA A 123 22.30 -12.01 -18.86
C ALA A 123 20.77 -11.99 -18.83
N LEU A 124 20.16 -11.50 -17.76
CA LEU A 124 18.70 -11.49 -17.59
C LEU A 124 18.02 -10.22 -18.11
N TYR A 125 18.70 -9.07 -18.07
CA TYR A 125 18.12 -7.75 -18.35
C TYR A 125 18.90 -6.93 -19.38
N GLY A 126 20.03 -7.42 -19.91
CA GLY A 126 20.84 -6.69 -20.88
C GLY A 126 20.28 -6.72 -22.30
N ASN A 127 20.65 -5.73 -23.12
CA ASN A 127 20.25 -5.67 -24.53
C ASN A 127 20.65 -6.92 -25.33
N PHE A 128 21.77 -7.54 -24.97
CA PHE A 128 22.29 -8.79 -25.52
C PHE A 128 22.17 -9.98 -24.55
N GLY A 129 21.23 -9.90 -23.60
CA GLY A 129 20.91 -10.97 -22.67
C GLY A 129 20.18 -12.14 -23.34
N LEU A 130 19.74 -13.10 -22.52
CA LEU A 130 18.98 -14.28 -22.93
C LEU A 130 17.67 -13.93 -23.63
N VAL A 131 17.04 -12.81 -23.24
CA VAL A 131 15.94 -12.18 -23.97
C VAL A 131 16.34 -10.74 -24.24
N GLN A 132 16.43 -10.37 -25.51
CA GLN A 132 16.90 -9.06 -25.95
C GLN A 132 15.79 -8.01 -25.82
N TRP A 133 16.19 -6.73 -25.65
CA TRP A 133 15.25 -5.62 -25.44
C TRP A 133 14.22 -5.44 -26.55
N VAL A 134 14.58 -5.75 -27.79
CA VAL A 134 13.62 -5.71 -28.92
C VAL A 134 12.44 -6.65 -28.73
N ILE A 135 12.62 -7.79 -28.03
CA ILE A 135 11.57 -8.78 -27.77
C ILE A 135 10.74 -8.38 -26.54
N THR A 136 11.40 -7.89 -25.48
CA THR A 136 10.69 -7.43 -24.27
C THR A 136 9.84 -6.19 -24.56
N ASP A 137 10.35 -5.24 -25.35
CA ASP A 137 9.64 -4.01 -25.74
C ASP A 137 8.42 -4.28 -26.63
N MET A 138 8.47 -5.31 -27.49
CA MET A 138 7.29 -5.78 -28.24
C MET A 138 6.23 -6.39 -27.32
N SER A 139 6.65 -7.04 -26.23
CA SER A 139 5.76 -7.69 -25.26
C SER A 139 5.14 -6.72 -24.26
N ALA A 140 5.81 -5.61 -23.96
CA ALA A 140 5.37 -4.62 -22.97
C ALA A 140 4.27 -3.65 -23.47
N GLY A 141 4.02 -3.60 -24.78
CA GLY A 141 3.07 -2.68 -25.43
C GLY A 141 3.59 -1.23 -25.50
N ASP A 142 3.14 -0.46 -26.50
CA ASP A 142 3.79 0.80 -26.94
C ASP A 142 3.90 1.93 -25.91
N TRP A 143 3.13 1.87 -24.82
CA TRP A 143 3.08 2.92 -23.79
C TRP A 143 3.96 2.65 -22.57
N ALA A 144 4.35 1.41 -22.31
CA ALA A 144 5.05 1.04 -21.08
C ALA A 144 6.54 1.49 -21.09
N PRO A 145 7.07 2.08 -20.01
CA PRO A 145 8.49 2.42 -19.93
C PRO A 145 9.33 1.16 -19.72
N SER A 146 10.43 1.02 -20.47
CA SER A 146 11.27 -0.19 -20.50
C SER A 146 12.76 0.16 -20.59
N LEU A 147 13.64 -0.81 -20.31
CA LEU A 147 15.08 -0.66 -20.45
C LEU A 147 15.49 -0.39 -21.90
N GLY A 148 14.85 -1.05 -22.87
CA GLY A 148 15.08 -0.82 -24.30
C GLY A 148 14.78 0.61 -24.73
N ARG A 149 13.58 1.10 -24.42
CA ARG A 149 13.13 2.47 -24.75
C ARG A 149 13.96 3.54 -24.03
N LEU A 150 14.36 3.31 -22.77
CA LEU A 150 15.32 4.18 -22.09
C LEU A 150 16.71 4.14 -22.75
N GLY A 151 17.18 2.97 -23.18
CA GLY A 151 18.44 2.82 -23.90
C GLY A 151 18.46 3.65 -25.19
N ILE A 152 17.39 3.57 -25.97
CA ILE A 152 17.20 4.35 -27.21
C ILE A 152 17.14 5.86 -26.88
N LEU A 153 16.40 6.26 -25.85
CA LEU A 153 16.26 7.67 -25.45
C LEU A 153 17.59 8.29 -24.97
N LEU A 154 18.45 7.52 -24.30
CA LEU A 154 19.71 7.98 -23.73
C LEU A 154 20.91 7.83 -24.69
N ALA A 155 20.79 7.02 -25.76
CA ALA A 155 21.86 6.83 -26.73
C ALA A 155 22.36 8.12 -27.41
N PRO A 156 21.51 9.11 -27.78
CA PRO A 156 21.97 10.41 -28.29
C PRO A 156 22.82 11.23 -27.31
N LEU A 157 22.74 10.92 -26.00
CA LEU A 157 23.55 11.54 -24.95
C LEU A 157 24.87 10.79 -24.71
N GLY A 158 25.22 9.81 -25.56
CA GLY A 158 26.42 8.98 -25.42
C GLY A 158 26.32 7.88 -24.36
N VAL A 159 25.13 7.62 -23.80
CA VAL A 159 24.93 6.61 -22.76
C VAL A 159 24.82 5.23 -23.41
N SER A 160 25.70 4.30 -23.01
CA SER A 160 25.66 2.92 -23.52
C SER A 160 24.50 2.12 -22.95
N ALA A 161 24.06 1.07 -23.65
CA ALA A 161 23.04 0.14 -23.14
C ALA A 161 23.40 -0.46 -21.76
N MET A 162 24.69 -0.79 -21.53
CA MET A 162 25.15 -1.30 -20.23
C MET A 162 25.11 -0.22 -19.14
N THR A 163 25.43 1.03 -19.49
CA THR A 163 25.31 2.18 -18.58
C THR A 163 23.84 2.43 -18.22
N THR A 164 22.91 2.32 -19.18
CA THR A 164 21.46 2.43 -18.93
C THR A 164 20.98 1.32 -18.00
N LEU A 165 21.33 0.06 -18.28
CA LEU A 165 20.98 -1.09 -17.44
C LEU A 165 21.40 -0.88 -15.98
N TYR A 166 22.70 -0.68 -15.74
CA TYR A 166 23.20 -0.50 -14.39
C TYR A 166 22.71 0.82 -13.77
N GLY A 167 22.52 1.87 -14.54
CA GLY A 167 21.94 3.13 -14.07
C GLY A 167 20.55 2.95 -13.47
N VAL A 168 19.65 2.23 -14.15
CA VAL A 168 18.30 1.93 -13.62
C VAL A 168 18.38 1.06 -12.36
N PHE A 169 19.23 0.04 -12.33
CA PHE A 169 19.38 -0.82 -11.14
C PHE A 169 20.07 -0.13 -9.95
N VAL A 170 20.99 0.83 -10.18
CA VAL A 170 21.55 1.69 -9.14
C VAL A 170 20.50 2.66 -8.61
N LEU A 171 19.68 3.26 -9.48
CA LEU A 171 18.55 4.10 -9.04
C LEU A 171 17.52 3.30 -8.23
N TYR A 172 17.26 2.04 -8.60
CA TYR A 172 16.44 1.11 -7.82
C TYR A 172 17.06 0.82 -6.44
N ALA A 173 18.36 0.50 -6.38
CA ALA A 173 19.08 0.30 -5.12
C ALA A 173 19.00 1.54 -4.19
N VAL A 174 19.23 2.73 -4.76
CA VAL A 174 19.11 4.02 -4.04
C VAL A 174 17.67 4.26 -3.57
N GLY A 175 16.68 3.93 -4.41
CA GLY A 175 15.25 3.81 -4.07
C GLY A 175 15.02 3.01 -2.79
N LEU A 176 15.48 1.76 -2.81
CA LEU A 176 15.30 0.80 -1.73
C LEU A 176 16.04 1.19 -0.43
N VAL A 177 17.27 1.69 -0.52
CA VAL A 177 18.02 2.16 0.66
C VAL A 177 17.35 3.39 1.28
N GLY A 178 16.87 4.33 0.46
CA GLY A 178 16.09 5.49 0.94
C GLY A 178 14.78 5.07 1.62
N LEU A 179 14.10 4.05 1.09
CA LEU A 179 12.93 3.44 1.73
C LEU A 179 13.27 2.74 3.05
N LEU A 180 14.34 1.94 3.10
CA LEU A 180 14.78 1.21 4.29
C LEU A 180 15.12 2.17 5.43
N VAL A 181 15.99 3.14 5.17
CA VAL A 181 16.42 4.17 6.12
C VAL A 181 15.28 5.16 6.45
N GLY A 182 14.28 5.26 5.57
CA GLY A 182 13.09 6.09 5.77
C GLY A 182 13.40 7.59 5.65
N TYR A 183 14.21 7.94 4.66
CA TYR A 183 14.50 9.32 4.27
C TYR A 183 13.65 9.72 3.08
N ARG A 184 12.96 10.87 3.12
CA ARG A 184 12.03 11.36 2.09
C ARG A 184 11.12 10.27 1.53
N THR A 185 10.49 9.47 2.40
CA THR A 185 9.91 8.15 2.06
C THR A 185 9.06 8.13 0.79
N ARG A 186 8.18 9.12 0.57
CA ARG A 186 7.32 9.19 -0.63
C ARG A 186 8.10 9.34 -1.93
N PHE A 187 9.19 10.12 -1.94
CA PHE A 187 10.02 10.30 -3.12
C PHE A 187 10.70 8.98 -3.49
N PHE A 188 11.32 8.33 -2.51
CA PHE A 188 11.98 7.04 -2.74
C PHE A 188 10.97 5.91 -3.04
N ALA A 189 9.74 5.96 -2.51
CA ALA A 189 8.67 5.05 -2.90
C ALA A 189 8.32 5.18 -4.39
N VAL A 190 8.11 6.41 -4.89
CA VAL A 190 7.83 6.65 -6.32
C VAL A 190 9.02 6.25 -7.19
N LEU A 191 10.25 6.63 -6.81
CA LEU A 191 11.47 6.24 -7.52
C LEU A 191 11.60 4.71 -7.62
N THR A 192 11.36 4.01 -6.51
CA THR A 192 11.41 2.54 -6.44
C THR A 192 10.30 1.92 -7.27
N TRP A 193 9.07 2.44 -7.21
CA TRP A 193 7.94 1.94 -7.99
C TRP A 193 8.17 2.07 -9.50
N VAL A 194 8.67 3.23 -9.96
CA VAL A 194 8.99 3.47 -11.38
C VAL A 194 10.14 2.56 -11.85
N THR A 195 11.25 2.53 -11.11
CA THR A 195 12.41 1.70 -11.49
C THR A 195 12.09 0.20 -11.43
N HIS A 196 11.29 -0.26 -10.46
CA HIS A 196 10.78 -1.62 -10.39
C HIS A 196 9.82 -1.96 -11.55
N GLY A 197 8.98 -1.01 -11.98
CA GLY A 197 8.12 -1.20 -13.16
C GLY A 197 8.93 -1.39 -14.46
N ILE A 198 9.95 -0.54 -14.66
CA ILE A 198 10.83 -0.58 -15.84
C ILE A 198 11.64 -1.87 -15.91
N THR A 199 12.16 -2.35 -14.77
CA THR A 199 12.86 -3.64 -14.70
C THR A 199 11.88 -4.81 -14.85
N SER A 200 10.70 -4.75 -14.24
CA SER A 200 9.64 -5.78 -14.40
C SER A 200 9.22 -5.94 -15.86
N ALA A 201 9.11 -4.86 -16.63
CA ALA A 201 8.82 -4.90 -18.07
C ALA A 201 9.90 -5.63 -18.92
N ASN A 202 11.07 -5.91 -18.34
CA ASN A 202 12.19 -6.60 -18.98
C ASN A 202 12.57 -7.92 -18.27
N ALA A 203 11.79 -8.32 -17.26
CA ALA A 203 12.08 -9.46 -16.39
C ALA A 203 11.56 -10.80 -16.92
N THR A 204 11.50 -11.03 -18.24
CA THR A 204 10.75 -12.14 -18.85
C THR A 204 11.09 -13.54 -18.30
N LEU A 205 12.35 -13.77 -17.88
CA LEU A 205 12.79 -15.05 -17.30
C LEU A 205 12.86 -15.06 -15.76
N SER A 206 12.77 -13.89 -15.12
CA SER A 206 13.00 -13.71 -13.68
C SER A 206 11.77 -13.24 -12.91
N LEU A 207 10.73 -12.75 -13.59
CA LEU A 207 9.50 -12.24 -13.00
C LEU A 207 8.65 -13.37 -12.44
N TYR A 208 8.28 -13.26 -11.17
CA TYR A 208 7.33 -14.16 -10.52
C TYR A 208 6.54 -13.42 -9.44
N GLY A 209 5.76 -14.15 -8.63
CA GLY A 209 4.80 -13.56 -7.71
C GLY A 209 5.36 -12.54 -6.72
N VAL A 210 6.67 -12.56 -6.39
CA VAL A 210 7.25 -11.53 -5.51
C VAL A 210 7.27 -10.15 -6.17
N ASP A 211 7.56 -10.08 -7.47
CA ASP A 211 7.65 -8.82 -8.23
C ASP A 211 6.29 -8.15 -8.36
N THR A 212 5.23 -8.94 -8.60
CA THR A 212 3.86 -8.43 -8.63
C THR A 212 3.46 -7.80 -7.29
N ILE A 213 3.76 -8.49 -6.17
CA ILE A 213 3.44 -7.98 -4.83
C ILE A 213 4.33 -6.77 -4.47
N LEU A 214 5.62 -6.78 -4.83
CA LEU A 214 6.51 -5.64 -4.67
C LEU A 214 6.00 -4.41 -5.42
N HIS A 215 5.60 -4.54 -6.68
CA HIS A 215 5.05 -3.44 -7.48
C HIS A 215 3.81 -2.81 -6.82
N VAL A 216 2.88 -3.64 -6.35
CA VAL A 216 1.68 -3.19 -5.60
C VAL A 216 2.05 -2.50 -4.29
N LEU A 217 3.00 -3.04 -3.53
CA LEU A 217 3.39 -2.48 -2.24
C LEU A 217 4.20 -1.18 -2.38
N PHE A 218 5.06 -1.04 -3.39
CA PHE A 218 5.74 0.22 -3.68
C PHE A 218 4.74 1.33 -4.09
N PHE A 219 3.73 0.98 -4.90
CA PHE A 219 2.64 1.89 -5.23
C PHE A 219 1.93 2.38 -3.96
N TYR A 220 1.53 1.47 -3.07
CA TYR A 220 0.89 1.85 -1.81
C TYR A 220 1.79 2.69 -0.90
N LEU A 221 3.08 2.36 -0.77
CA LEU A 221 4.05 3.10 0.03
C LEU A 221 4.26 4.56 -0.45
N ALA A 222 3.96 4.89 -1.71
CA ALA A 222 4.01 6.27 -2.21
C ALA A 222 2.96 7.18 -1.57
N PHE A 223 1.80 6.64 -1.21
CA PHE A 223 0.67 7.40 -0.65
C PHE A 223 0.54 7.27 0.88
N MET A 224 0.92 6.12 1.43
CA MET A 224 0.72 5.77 2.84
C MET A 224 1.71 6.48 3.80
N PRO A 225 1.32 6.77 5.05
CA PRO A 225 2.18 7.43 6.04
C PRO A 225 3.19 6.47 6.71
N SER A 226 3.95 5.72 5.90
CA SER A 226 4.96 4.72 6.34
C SER A 226 6.21 5.31 7.01
N ALA A 227 6.35 6.64 7.02
CA ALA A 227 7.41 7.36 7.71
C ALA A 227 7.18 7.52 9.21
N GLY A 228 5.97 7.27 9.74
CA GLY A 228 5.59 7.66 11.11
C GLY A 228 6.42 7.03 12.24
N ARG A 229 7.12 5.93 12.00
CA ARG A 229 8.12 5.34 12.91
C ARG A 229 9.33 4.75 12.15
N TRP A 230 10.40 4.51 12.92
CA TRP A 230 11.66 3.87 12.48
C TRP A 230 12.23 4.46 11.18
N SER A 231 12.18 5.78 11.05
CA SER A 231 12.57 6.51 9.84
C SER A 231 13.43 7.74 10.20
N LEU A 232 14.33 8.13 9.31
CA LEU A 232 15.04 9.41 9.46
C LEU A 232 14.10 10.62 9.34
N ASP A 233 13.01 10.54 8.57
CA ASP A 233 12.02 11.62 8.50
C ASP A 233 11.32 11.86 9.84
N ALA A 234 11.00 10.81 10.61
CA ALA A 234 10.47 10.93 11.97
C ALA A 234 11.52 11.44 12.95
N ARG A 235 12.74 10.92 12.90
CA ARG A 235 13.85 11.39 13.75
C ARG A 235 14.19 12.87 13.51
N ALA A 236 14.02 13.35 12.28
CA ALA A 236 14.21 14.75 11.88
C ALA A 236 12.95 15.63 12.07
N GLY A 237 11.89 15.14 12.73
CA GLY A 237 10.67 15.91 13.02
C GLY A 237 9.85 16.31 11.78
N ARG A 238 10.08 15.70 10.62
CA ARG A 238 9.43 16.08 9.34
C ARG A 238 8.03 15.50 9.18
N VAL A 239 7.64 14.56 10.03
CA VAL A 239 6.36 13.83 9.96
C VAL A 239 5.77 13.65 11.35
N LEU A 240 4.44 13.65 11.44
CA LEU A 240 3.72 13.34 12.66
C LEU A 240 3.83 11.83 12.94
N THR A 241 4.22 11.48 14.17
CA THR A 241 4.48 10.11 14.62
C THR A 241 3.35 9.50 15.46
N GLY A 242 2.35 10.32 15.83
CA GLY A 242 1.19 9.92 16.63
C GLY A 242 0.11 9.16 15.85
N LEU A 243 -0.98 8.84 16.55
CA LEU A 243 -2.13 8.16 15.96
C LEU A 243 -2.75 9.01 14.83
N SER A 244 -3.13 8.37 13.73
CA SER A 244 -3.71 9.07 12.58
C SER A 244 -4.80 8.26 11.89
N SER A 245 -5.92 8.91 11.55
CA SER A 245 -6.94 8.36 10.66
C SER A 245 -6.37 8.00 9.29
N ARG A 246 -5.34 8.72 8.80
CA ARG A 246 -4.65 8.39 7.55
C ARG A 246 -3.90 7.06 7.63
N ALA A 247 -3.34 6.74 8.79
CA ALA A 247 -2.70 5.45 9.01
C ALA A 247 -3.74 4.32 9.05
N ARG A 248 -4.93 4.56 9.63
CA ARG A 248 -6.02 3.58 9.59
C ARG A 248 -6.56 3.35 8.19
N VAL A 249 -6.84 4.39 7.41
CA VAL A 249 -7.29 4.22 6.02
C VAL A 249 -6.28 3.40 5.23
N ALA A 250 -4.98 3.74 5.33
CA ALA A 250 -3.90 2.96 4.72
C ALA A 250 -3.91 1.49 5.15
N GLN A 251 -4.02 1.21 6.45
CA GLN A 251 -4.05 -0.13 7.00
C GLN A 251 -5.29 -0.93 6.55
N ARG A 252 -6.49 -0.32 6.54
CA ARG A 252 -7.72 -0.96 6.02
C ARG A 252 -7.61 -1.25 4.52
N THR A 253 -7.03 -0.36 3.72
CA THR A 253 -6.75 -0.61 2.30
C THR A 253 -5.84 -1.83 2.12
N LEU A 254 -4.75 -1.94 2.89
CA LEU A 254 -3.83 -3.09 2.85
C LEU A 254 -4.51 -4.41 3.26
N GLN A 255 -5.31 -4.40 4.32
CA GLN A 255 -6.08 -5.56 4.78
C GLN A 255 -7.10 -6.04 3.74
N LEU A 256 -7.86 -5.11 3.15
CA LEU A 256 -8.84 -5.43 2.11
C LEU A 256 -8.15 -5.93 0.83
N HIS A 257 -7.00 -5.37 0.47
CA HIS A 257 -6.21 -5.85 -0.67
C HIS A 257 -5.71 -7.29 -0.44
N LEU A 258 -5.21 -7.62 0.77
CA LEU A 258 -4.87 -9.02 1.11
C LEU A 258 -6.09 -9.94 1.06
N CYS A 259 -7.24 -9.51 1.58
CA CYS A 259 -8.48 -10.28 1.52
C CYS A 259 -8.87 -10.56 0.06
N PHE A 260 -8.70 -9.57 -0.83
CA PHE A 260 -8.93 -9.74 -2.27
C PHE A 260 -7.93 -10.73 -2.89
N ILE A 261 -6.62 -10.59 -2.65
CA ILE A 261 -5.60 -11.53 -3.15
C ILE A 261 -5.94 -12.98 -2.76
N TYR A 262 -6.20 -13.23 -1.47
CA TYR A 262 -6.47 -14.60 -1.01
C TYR A 262 -7.81 -15.14 -1.51
N LEU A 263 -8.86 -14.32 -1.58
CA LEU A 263 -10.14 -14.76 -2.11
C LEU A 263 -10.07 -15.06 -3.60
N ASP A 264 -9.49 -14.16 -4.40
CA ASP A 264 -9.33 -14.32 -5.84
C ASP A 264 -8.48 -15.55 -6.18
N THR A 265 -7.31 -15.66 -5.56
CA THR A 265 -6.42 -16.81 -5.78
C THR A 265 -6.99 -18.12 -5.25
N GLY A 266 -7.81 -18.11 -4.20
CA GLY A 266 -8.52 -19.28 -3.69
C GLY A 266 -9.68 -19.72 -4.60
N LEU A 267 -10.45 -18.77 -5.13
CA LEU A 267 -11.54 -19.04 -6.07
C LEU A 267 -11.01 -19.53 -7.43
N ALA A 268 -9.94 -18.92 -7.94
CA ALA A 268 -9.26 -19.36 -9.17
C ALA A 268 -8.74 -20.80 -9.05
N LYS A 269 -8.22 -21.19 -7.87
CA LYS A 269 -7.85 -22.59 -7.58
C LYS A 269 -9.09 -23.50 -7.50
N ALA A 270 -10.15 -23.07 -6.81
CA ALA A 270 -11.37 -23.84 -6.66
C ALA A 270 -12.09 -24.17 -7.98
N GLN A 271 -11.86 -23.40 -9.05
CA GLN A 271 -12.35 -23.70 -10.40
C GLN A 271 -11.61 -24.87 -11.08
N GLY A 272 -10.39 -25.19 -10.63
CA GLY A 272 -9.57 -26.25 -11.23
C GLY A 272 -9.83 -27.63 -10.62
N PRO A 273 -10.24 -28.67 -11.39
CA PRO A 273 -10.45 -30.02 -10.86
C PRO A 273 -9.20 -30.62 -10.19
N GLN A 274 -8.01 -30.19 -10.61
CA GLN A 274 -6.71 -30.57 -10.03
C GLN A 274 -6.54 -30.17 -8.55
N TRP A 275 -7.30 -29.20 -8.04
CA TRP A 275 -7.30 -28.84 -6.62
C TRP A 275 -8.25 -29.70 -5.79
N TRP A 276 -9.24 -30.33 -6.42
CA TRP A 276 -10.20 -31.21 -5.75
C TRP A 276 -9.70 -32.65 -5.62
N ASN A 277 -8.86 -33.11 -6.55
CA ASN A 277 -8.26 -34.45 -6.55
C ASN A 277 -6.82 -34.51 -5.98
N GLY A 278 -6.23 -33.37 -5.57
CA GLY A 278 -4.87 -33.30 -5.01
C GLY A 278 -3.73 -33.21 -6.03
N GLU A 279 -4.03 -33.32 -7.33
CA GLU A 279 -3.04 -33.32 -8.40
C GLU A 279 -2.23 -32.01 -8.46
N ALA A 280 -2.84 -30.87 -8.13
CA ALA A 280 -2.18 -29.56 -8.16
C ALA A 280 -0.90 -29.54 -7.29
N LEU A 281 -0.99 -30.06 -6.06
CA LEU A 281 0.15 -30.11 -5.15
C LEU A 281 1.17 -31.17 -5.58
N TRP A 282 0.71 -32.35 -6.02
CA TRP A 282 1.59 -33.39 -6.55
C TRP A 282 2.44 -32.88 -7.73
N ARG A 283 1.80 -32.25 -8.73
CA ARG A 283 2.49 -31.65 -9.89
C ARG A 283 3.47 -30.57 -9.46
N ALA A 284 3.12 -29.72 -8.49
CA ALA A 284 4.01 -28.67 -7.99
C ALA A 284 5.26 -29.23 -7.30
N LEU A 285 5.12 -30.26 -6.46
CA LEU A 285 6.23 -30.90 -5.73
C LEU A 285 7.12 -31.77 -6.63
N MET A 286 6.58 -32.31 -7.72
CA MET A 286 7.32 -33.13 -8.69
C MET A 286 8.04 -32.33 -9.78
N GLN A 287 7.82 -31.01 -9.88
CA GLN A 287 8.49 -30.17 -10.87
C GLN A 287 10.00 -30.10 -10.62
N PRO A 288 10.87 -30.41 -11.61
CA PRO A 288 12.33 -30.47 -11.42
C PRO A 288 12.94 -29.20 -10.83
N GLN A 289 12.43 -28.01 -11.21
CA GLN A 289 12.88 -26.72 -10.70
C GLN A 289 12.59 -26.48 -9.21
N PHE A 290 11.60 -27.20 -8.63
CA PHE A 290 11.17 -27.06 -7.25
C PHE A 290 11.52 -28.26 -6.37
N ARG A 291 12.11 -29.32 -6.92
CA ARG A 291 12.39 -30.58 -6.20
C ARG A 291 13.49 -30.41 -5.14
N VAL A 292 13.08 -30.11 -3.91
CA VAL A 292 13.97 -30.04 -2.72
C VAL A 292 14.11 -31.41 -2.05
N PHE A 293 12.97 -32.05 -1.83
CA PHE A 293 12.83 -33.33 -1.15
C PHE A 293 12.24 -34.34 -2.14
N ASP A 294 12.49 -35.63 -1.92
CA ASP A 294 11.80 -36.64 -2.71
C ASP A 294 10.40 -36.90 -2.14
N PHE A 295 9.39 -36.32 -2.78
CA PHE A 295 7.99 -36.54 -2.46
C PHE A 295 7.40 -37.77 -3.18
N SER A 296 8.19 -38.59 -3.89
CA SER A 296 7.72 -39.73 -4.70
C SER A 296 6.65 -40.62 -4.03
N TRP A 297 6.78 -40.82 -2.71
CA TRP A 297 5.83 -41.55 -1.86
C TRP A 297 4.38 -41.03 -1.89
N LEU A 298 4.13 -39.77 -2.24
CA LEU A 298 2.78 -39.20 -2.34
C LEU A 298 1.95 -39.90 -3.43
N ALA A 299 2.59 -40.54 -4.42
CA ALA A 299 1.91 -41.39 -5.41
C ALA A 299 1.22 -42.61 -4.77
N SER A 300 1.76 -43.14 -3.66
CA SER A 300 1.14 -44.23 -2.88
C SER A 300 0.06 -43.71 -1.92
N TYR A 301 0.08 -42.42 -1.57
CA TYR A 301 -0.83 -41.80 -0.60
C TYR A 301 -1.45 -40.49 -1.13
N PRO A 302 -2.18 -40.51 -2.27
CA PRO A 302 -2.70 -39.31 -2.92
C PRO A 302 -3.66 -38.49 -2.05
N VAL A 303 -4.31 -39.14 -1.08
CA VAL A 303 -5.18 -38.48 -0.07
C VAL A 303 -4.43 -37.40 0.71
N VAL A 304 -3.11 -37.56 0.95
CA VAL A 304 -2.31 -36.53 1.64
C VAL A 304 -2.20 -35.27 0.78
N ALA A 305 -1.98 -35.43 -0.53
CA ALA A 305 -1.96 -34.31 -1.47
C ALA A 305 -3.34 -33.62 -1.56
N GLN A 306 -4.40 -34.42 -1.61
CA GLN A 306 -5.78 -33.95 -1.66
C GLN A 306 -6.18 -33.14 -0.42
N LEU A 307 -5.90 -33.65 0.78
CA LEU A 307 -6.18 -32.93 2.04
C LEU A 307 -5.40 -31.62 2.13
N ALA A 308 -4.15 -31.58 1.65
CA ALA A 308 -3.35 -30.35 1.63
C ALA A 308 -3.85 -29.32 0.60
N CYS A 309 -4.33 -29.76 -0.58
CA CYS A 309 -5.03 -28.89 -1.52
C CYS A 309 -6.32 -28.32 -0.91
N TRP A 310 -7.17 -29.14 -0.28
CA TRP A 310 -8.39 -28.67 0.38
C TRP A 310 -8.08 -27.72 1.54
N GLY A 311 -7.06 -28.00 2.34
CA GLY A 311 -6.57 -27.10 3.39
C GLY A 311 -6.15 -25.73 2.83
N THR A 312 -5.46 -25.72 1.67
CA THR A 312 -5.11 -24.48 0.96
C THR A 312 -6.36 -23.70 0.55
N LEU A 313 -7.35 -24.36 -0.07
CA LEU A 313 -8.62 -23.73 -0.46
C LEU A 313 -9.38 -23.14 0.74
N VAL A 314 -9.46 -23.87 1.86
CA VAL A 314 -10.13 -23.42 3.09
C VAL A 314 -9.42 -22.20 3.70
N ILE A 315 -8.08 -22.19 3.71
CA ILE A 315 -7.29 -21.06 4.20
C ILE A 315 -7.52 -19.82 3.33
N GLU A 316 -7.36 -19.95 2.01
CA GLU A 316 -7.40 -18.82 1.07
C GLU A 316 -8.81 -18.25 0.89
N VAL A 317 -9.81 -19.09 0.56
CA VAL A 317 -11.21 -18.64 0.39
C VAL A 317 -11.79 -18.18 1.72
N GLY A 318 -11.45 -18.85 2.82
CA GLY A 318 -11.88 -18.47 4.16
C GLY A 318 -11.23 -17.18 4.68
N TYR A 319 -10.06 -16.78 4.14
CA TYR A 319 -9.28 -15.65 4.64
C TYR A 319 -10.11 -14.36 4.73
N ALA A 320 -10.78 -14.00 3.63
CA ALA A 320 -11.48 -12.73 3.49
C ALA A 320 -12.62 -12.51 4.51
N GLY A 321 -13.17 -13.58 5.09
CA GLY A 321 -14.16 -13.52 6.16
C GLY A 321 -13.58 -13.77 7.55
N MET A 322 -12.85 -14.87 7.72
CA MET A 322 -12.47 -15.37 9.05
C MET A 322 -11.38 -14.54 9.73
N ILE A 323 -10.53 -13.83 8.97
CA ILE A 323 -9.49 -12.97 9.53
C ILE A 323 -10.05 -11.78 10.33
N TRP A 324 -11.28 -11.34 10.01
CA TRP A 324 -11.94 -10.23 10.68
C TRP A 324 -12.55 -10.63 12.03
N VAL A 325 -12.87 -11.91 12.23
CA VAL A 325 -13.45 -12.44 13.47
C VAL A 325 -12.33 -12.60 14.52
N PRO A 326 -12.32 -11.83 15.64
CA PRO A 326 -11.17 -11.81 16.55
C PRO A 326 -10.76 -13.19 17.12
N ARG A 327 -11.74 -14.06 17.38
CA ARG A 327 -11.52 -15.46 17.84
C ARG A 327 -10.83 -16.34 16.81
N LEU A 328 -11.06 -16.10 15.51
CA LEU A 328 -10.51 -16.89 14.41
C LEU A 328 -9.25 -16.27 13.82
N ARG A 329 -9.10 -14.94 13.89
CA ARG A 329 -7.97 -14.15 13.36
C ARG A 329 -6.61 -14.79 13.65
N ARG A 330 -6.34 -15.16 14.92
CA ARG A 330 -5.06 -15.78 15.29
C ARG A 330 -4.81 -17.11 14.56
N HIS A 331 -5.85 -17.93 14.41
CA HIS A 331 -5.74 -19.26 13.79
C HIS A 331 -5.58 -19.13 12.28
N TRP A 332 -6.32 -18.23 11.64
CA TRP A 332 -6.20 -17.96 10.20
C TRP A 332 -4.87 -17.29 9.84
N LEU A 333 -4.40 -16.34 10.65
CA LEU A 333 -3.08 -15.73 10.48
C LEU A 333 -1.98 -16.79 10.61
N LEU A 334 -1.99 -17.63 11.65
CA LEU A 334 -1.01 -18.71 11.82
C LEU A 334 -1.09 -19.75 10.70
N ALA A 335 -2.29 -20.15 10.25
CA ALA A 335 -2.46 -21.07 9.13
C ALA A 335 -1.93 -20.50 7.81
N THR A 336 -2.17 -19.20 7.55
CA THR A 336 -1.65 -18.50 6.37
C THR A 336 -0.12 -18.36 6.42
N LEU A 337 0.44 -18.04 7.58
CA LEU A 337 1.91 -18.01 7.78
C LEU A 337 2.53 -19.41 7.61
N ALA A 338 1.88 -20.46 8.11
CA ALA A 338 2.31 -21.85 7.94
C ALA A 338 2.22 -22.31 6.47
N LEU A 339 1.18 -21.92 5.73
CA LEU A 339 1.04 -22.15 4.29
C LEU A 339 2.22 -21.54 3.52
N HIS A 340 2.54 -20.27 3.78
CA HIS A 340 3.69 -19.61 3.14
C HIS A 340 5.04 -20.19 3.59
N ALA A 341 5.20 -20.59 4.86
CA ALA A 341 6.39 -21.31 5.30
C ALA A 341 6.55 -22.67 4.58
N GLY A 342 5.46 -23.42 4.39
CA GLY A 342 5.45 -24.65 3.60
C GLY A 342 5.85 -24.42 2.14
N ILE A 343 5.34 -23.35 1.51
CA ILE A 343 5.73 -22.94 0.14
C ILE A 343 7.22 -22.58 0.09
N ALA A 344 7.76 -21.84 1.07
CA ALA A 344 9.18 -21.52 1.14
C ALA A 344 10.06 -22.78 1.23
N VAL A 345 9.72 -23.71 2.12
CA VAL A 345 10.51 -24.92 2.39
C VAL A 345 10.40 -25.93 1.25
N CYS A 346 9.20 -26.22 0.76
CA CYS A 346 8.95 -27.28 -0.21
C CYS A 346 9.16 -26.86 -1.67
N LEU A 347 8.99 -25.56 -2.01
CA LEU A 347 9.07 -25.06 -3.40
C LEU A 347 10.19 -24.03 -3.62
N ARG A 348 11.01 -23.71 -2.60
CA ARG A 348 12.10 -22.70 -2.65
C ARG A 348 11.67 -21.27 -3.02
N LEU A 349 10.38 -20.96 -2.96
CA LEU A 349 9.85 -19.61 -3.23
C LEU A 349 10.04 -18.68 -2.02
N TRP A 350 11.29 -18.56 -1.54
CA TRP A 350 11.64 -17.92 -0.27
C TRP A 350 11.21 -16.45 -0.20
N LEU A 351 11.59 -15.62 -1.19
CA LEU A 351 11.33 -14.18 -1.16
C LEU A 351 9.82 -13.89 -1.30
N PHE A 352 9.10 -14.63 -2.15
CA PHE A 352 7.65 -14.54 -2.26
C PHE A 352 6.95 -14.88 -0.94
N SER A 353 7.35 -15.99 -0.30
CA SER A 353 6.78 -16.42 0.97
C SER A 353 7.07 -15.42 2.09
N LEU A 354 8.31 -14.95 2.21
CA LEU A 354 8.70 -13.92 3.17
C LEU A 354 7.93 -12.61 2.95
N MET A 355 7.70 -12.22 1.69
CA MET A 355 6.89 -11.04 1.35
C MET A 355 5.44 -11.20 1.81
N MET A 356 4.80 -12.31 1.47
CA MET A 356 3.41 -12.58 1.88
C MET A 356 3.29 -12.69 3.40
N MET A 357 4.25 -13.33 4.09
CA MET A 357 4.30 -13.39 5.55
C MET A 357 4.43 -11.99 6.16
N ALA A 358 5.35 -11.16 5.66
CA ALA A 358 5.54 -9.79 6.13
C ALA A 358 4.29 -8.91 5.89
N PHE A 359 3.64 -9.06 4.74
CA PHE A 359 2.41 -8.33 4.41
C PHE A 359 1.26 -8.73 5.35
N ASN A 360 1.07 -10.03 5.63
CA ASN A 360 0.10 -10.52 6.61
C ASN A 360 0.36 -9.98 8.02
N LEU A 361 1.61 -10.01 8.47
CA LEU A 361 2.01 -9.49 9.78
C LEU A 361 1.76 -7.98 9.88
N ALA A 362 2.11 -7.21 8.85
CA ALA A 362 1.82 -5.78 8.79
C ALA A 362 0.31 -5.51 8.85
N ALA A 363 -0.50 -6.27 8.11
CA ALA A 363 -1.94 -6.04 8.02
C ALA A 363 -2.69 -6.40 9.31
N PHE A 364 -2.43 -7.55 9.93
CA PHE A 364 -3.29 -8.08 11.00
C PHE A 364 -2.61 -8.35 12.35
N ALA A 365 -1.27 -8.48 12.42
CA ALA A 365 -0.61 -8.82 13.68
C ALA A 365 -0.54 -7.65 14.68
N TRP A 366 -0.60 -6.39 14.21
CA TRP A 366 -0.54 -5.24 15.12
C TRP A 366 -1.86 -4.99 15.86
N GLU A 367 -3.01 -5.21 15.23
CA GLU A 367 -4.33 -5.12 15.88
C GLU A 367 -4.48 -6.18 16.99
N TRP A 368 -3.90 -7.37 16.78
CA TRP A 368 -3.85 -8.41 17.81
C TRP A 368 -3.09 -7.98 19.06
N ARG A 369 -1.96 -7.26 18.92
CA ARG A 369 -1.20 -6.77 20.09
C ARG A 369 -1.97 -5.75 20.91
N THR A 370 -2.75 -4.88 20.25
CA THR A 370 -3.61 -3.91 20.95
C THR A 370 -4.84 -4.53 21.61
N GLU A 371 -5.35 -5.65 21.10
CA GLU A 371 -6.45 -6.41 21.74
C GLU A 371 -5.95 -7.31 22.88
N ALA A 372 -4.69 -7.77 22.83
CA ALA A 372 -4.10 -8.69 23.81
C ALA A 372 -3.42 -8.01 25.01
N ALA A 373 -3.20 -6.69 24.97
CA ALA A 373 -2.72 -5.94 26.11
C ALA A 373 -3.86 -5.74 27.13
N PRO A 374 -3.81 -6.34 28.34
CA PRO A 374 -4.78 -6.03 29.38
C PRO A 374 -4.65 -4.55 29.76
N ALA A 375 -5.78 -3.89 30.05
CA ALA A 375 -5.83 -2.50 30.48
C ALA A 375 -5.31 -2.33 31.93
N LYS A 376 -4.02 -2.61 32.14
CA LYS A 376 -3.36 -2.63 33.45
C LYS A 376 -2.76 -1.28 33.86
N ASP A 377 -2.65 -0.37 32.90
CA ASP A 377 -1.99 0.94 33.06
C ASP A 377 -2.98 2.12 33.04
N ALA A 378 -4.28 1.86 33.22
CA ALA A 378 -5.23 2.93 33.52
C ALA A 378 -4.93 3.43 34.94
N PRO A 379 -4.54 4.71 35.16
CA PRO A 379 -4.41 5.23 36.50
C PRO A 379 -5.78 5.14 37.20
N PRO A 380 -5.83 4.79 38.50
CA PRO A 380 -7.10 4.73 39.21
C PRO A 380 -7.81 6.07 39.09
N GLU A 381 -9.09 6.05 38.74
CA GLU A 381 -9.91 7.26 38.68
C GLU A 381 -9.91 7.91 40.06
N SER A 382 -9.21 9.03 40.20
CA SER A 382 -9.30 9.88 41.38
C SER A 382 -10.68 10.51 41.39
N HIS A 383 -11.63 9.85 42.06
CA HIS A 383 -12.91 10.47 42.39
C HIS A 383 -12.63 11.82 43.07
N PRO A 384 -13.13 12.95 42.56
CA PRO A 384 -13.00 14.22 43.25
C PRO A 384 -13.80 14.13 44.55
N GLU A 385 -13.11 14.21 45.69
CA GLU A 385 -13.77 14.33 46.99
C GLU A 385 -14.68 15.57 46.96
N ALA A 386 -15.95 15.37 47.33
CA ALA A 386 -16.89 16.47 47.45
C ALA A 386 -16.44 17.40 48.60
N PRO A 387 -16.49 18.74 48.43
CA PRO A 387 -16.15 19.65 49.51
C PRO A 387 -17.10 19.45 50.68
N LEU A 388 -16.57 19.08 51.84
CA LEU A 388 -17.30 19.05 53.10
C LEU A 388 -17.68 20.50 53.48
N LEU A 389 -18.92 20.87 53.20
CA LEU A 389 -19.53 22.09 53.72
C LEU A 389 -19.82 21.91 55.22
N THR A 390 -18.82 22.17 56.06
CA THR A 390 -19.04 22.35 57.50
C THR A 390 -19.62 23.75 57.75
N THR A 391 -20.92 23.89 57.53
CA THR A 391 -21.70 24.94 58.18
C THR A 391 -21.97 24.53 59.62
N GLU A 392 -21.32 25.19 60.57
CA GLU A 392 -21.99 25.60 61.80
C GLU A 392 -21.19 26.72 62.49
N ALA A 393 -21.93 27.73 62.95
CA ALA A 393 -21.42 28.83 63.74
C ALA A 393 -22.36 29.04 64.92
N ALA A 394 -21.85 28.85 66.13
CA ALA A 394 -22.39 29.27 67.41
C ALA A 394 -21.27 29.27 68.45
#